data_AF-A0A0M3KGV9-F1
#
_entry.id   AF-A0A0M3KGV9-F1
#
_cell.length_a   1.000
_cell.length_b   1.000
_cell.length_c   1.000
_cell.angle_alpha   90.00
_cell.angle_beta   90.00
_cell.angle_gamma   90.00
#
_symmetry.space_group_name_H-M   'P 1'
#
loop_
_entity.id
_entity.type
_entity.pdbx_description
1 polymer ?
#
loop_
_entity_poly.entity_id
_entity_poly.type
_entity_poly.pdbx_seq_one_letter_code
_entity_poly.pdbx_strand_id
1 'polypeptide(L)'
;MNMTKLKESPRKLPPFSLEGKYPTNFERALYQLKNAVYNRSNAMVLDGMQKIFISLIAAYTLVYVIRFILKRTYFSYKGFLFEDKRNPSFKTKLWAICHKLLSYTSPTLCTNDSLLPNLPVPKLSDTIARYLESVEGILSKVRLHDSSYTFTHIQQPISDTHY
;
A
#
# COMPACT_ATOMS: atom_id res chain seq x y z
N MET A 1 -28.39 -41.51 48.36
CA MET A 1 -29.22 -41.44 47.13
C MET A 1 -28.94 -40.10 46.47
N ASN A 2 -27.92 -40.05 45.60
CA ASN A 2 -27.48 -38.81 44.96
C ASN A 2 -28.35 -38.56 43.74
N MET A 3 -29.38 -37.72 43.90
CA MET A 3 -30.15 -37.18 42.78
C MET A 3 -29.19 -36.37 41.93
N THR A 4 -28.81 -36.98 40.81
CA THR A 4 -28.12 -36.42 39.67
C THR A 4 -28.34 -34.92 39.57
N LYS A 5 -27.24 -34.15 39.60
CA LYS A 5 -27.20 -32.79 39.05
C LYS A 5 -28.01 -32.79 37.77
N LEU A 6 -29.25 -32.28 37.84
CA LEU A 6 -30.06 -32.05 36.67
C LEU A 6 -29.24 -31.10 35.83
N LYS A 7 -28.73 -31.60 34.71
CA LYS A 7 -27.95 -30.85 33.74
C LYS A 7 -28.82 -29.66 33.34
N GLU A 8 -28.56 -28.50 33.96
CA GLU A 8 -29.30 -27.29 33.68
C GLU A 8 -29.14 -27.01 32.19
N SER A 9 -30.21 -27.24 31.44
CA SER A 9 -30.30 -26.77 30.07
C SER A 9 -30.12 -25.25 30.16
N PRO A 10 -29.22 -24.63 29.37
CA PRO A 10 -28.99 -23.19 29.38
C PRO A 10 -30.20 -22.48 28.75
N ARG A 11 -31.34 -22.53 29.45
CA ARG A 11 -32.56 -21.84 29.08
C ARG A 11 -32.31 -20.38 29.38
N LYS A 12 -32.14 -19.57 28.34
CA LYS A 12 -31.97 -18.13 28.46
C LYS A 12 -33.30 -17.40 28.74
N LEU A 13 -34.45 -18.04 28.47
CA LEU A 13 -35.76 -17.51 28.87
C LEU A 13 -36.14 -17.96 30.29
N PRO A 14 -36.79 -17.09 31.08
CA PRO A 14 -37.30 -17.43 32.40
C PRO A 14 -38.36 -18.53 32.26
N PRO A 15 -38.46 -19.46 33.24
CA PRO A 15 -39.44 -20.54 33.21
C PRO A 15 -40.86 -19.99 33.04
N PHE A 16 -41.73 -20.79 32.41
CA PHE A 16 -43.13 -20.41 32.22
C PHE A 16 -43.76 -20.07 33.58
N SER A 17 -44.32 -18.86 33.70
CA SER A 17 -44.92 -18.39 34.96
C SER A 17 -46.14 -19.24 35.30
N LEU A 18 -46.16 -19.82 36.50
CA LEU A 18 -47.27 -20.64 37.01
C LEU A 18 -48.23 -19.82 37.89
N GLU A 19 -48.27 -18.51 37.68
CA GLU A 19 -49.06 -17.56 38.45
C GLU A 19 -50.56 -17.85 38.29
N GLY A 20 -51.10 -18.70 39.17
CA GLY A 20 -52.52 -19.02 39.32
C GLY A 20 -53.14 -19.94 38.27
N LYS A 21 -52.48 -20.23 37.14
CA LYS A 21 -53.03 -21.09 36.08
C LYS A 21 -51.99 -22.04 35.48
N TYR A 22 -52.39 -23.30 35.31
CA TYR A 22 -51.57 -24.28 34.61
C TYR A 22 -51.68 -24.09 33.08
N PRO A 23 -50.56 -24.09 32.34
CA PRO A 23 -50.59 -23.89 30.90
C PRO A 23 -51.26 -25.06 30.18
N THR A 24 -51.98 -24.71 29.11
CA THR A 24 -52.49 -25.67 28.14
C THR A 24 -51.35 -26.34 27.36
N ASN A 25 -51.63 -27.51 26.75
CA ASN A 25 -50.63 -28.24 25.96
C ASN A 25 -50.07 -27.40 24.79
N PHE A 26 -50.89 -26.52 24.23
CA PHE A 26 -50.49 -25.62 23.14
C PHE A 26 -49.55 -24.51 23.63
N GLU A 27 -49.85 -23.86 24.76
CA GLU A 27 -48.97 -22.84 25.35
C GLU A 27 -47.61 -23.42 25.72
N ARG A 28 -47.59 -24.67 26.22
CA ARG A 28 -46.36 -25.42 26.47
C ARG A 28 -45.58 -25.66 25.19
N ALA A 29 -46.24 -26.09 24.12
CA ALA A 29 -45.61 -26.31 22.82
C ALA A 29 -45.03 -25.01 22.23
N LEU A 30 -45.79 -23.90 22.29
CA LEU A 30 -45.34 -22.59 21.86
C LEU A 30 -44.15 -22.08 22.66
N TYR A 31 -44.17 -22.25 23.98
CA TYR A 31 -43.07 -21.85 24.85
C TYR A 31 -41.79 -22.64 24.53
N GLN A 32 -41.92 -23.96 24.32
CA GLN A 32 -40.80 -24.81 23.93
C GLN A 32 -40.25 -24.42 22.56
N LEU A 33 -41.12 -24.17 21.58
CA LEU A 33 -40.73 -23.70 20.25
C LEU A 33 -40.00 -22.35 20.33
N LYS A 34 -40.57 -21.39 21.05
CA LYS A 34 -39.97 -20.06 21.24
C LYS A 34 -38.61 -20.15 21.92
N ASN A 35 -38.47 -21.01 22.94
CA ASN A 35 -37.20 -21.23 23.61
C ASN A 35 -36.17 -21.95 22.72
N ALA A 36 -36.59 -22.93 21.93
CA ALA A 36 -35.72 -23.62 20.97
C ALA A 36 -35.24 -22.66 19.87
N VAL A 37 -36.14 -21.85 19.31
CA VAL A 37 -35.82 -20.84 18.29
C VAL A 37 -34.89 -19.78 18.87
N TYR A 38 -35.19 -19.23 20.05
CA TYR A 38 -34.36 -18.21 20.70
C TYR A 38 -32.96 -18.73 21.08
N ASN A 39 -32.85 -19.95 21.57
CA ASN A 39 -31.54 -20.52 21.90
C ASN A 39 -30.72 -20.79 20.64
N ARG A 40 -31.36 -21.35 19.59
CA ARG A 40 -30.71 -21.64 18.31
C ARG A 40 -30.28 -20.38 17.58
N SER A 41 -31.11 -19.34 17.55
CA SER A 41 -30.78 -18.07 16.91
C SER A 41 -29.64 -17.35 17.63
N ASN A 42 -29.69 -17.24 18.96
CA ASN A 42 -28.63 -16.58 19.73
C ASN A 42 -27.29 -17.31 19.62
N ALA A 43 -27.29 -18.65 19.60
CA ALA A 43 -26.05 -19.42 19.43
C ALA A 43 -25.46 -19.22 18.03
N MET A 44 -26.30 -19.22 16.99
CA MET A 44 -25.88 -18.99 15.61
C MET A 44 -25.37 -17.57 15.38
N VAL A 45 -26.04 -16.56 15.96
CA VAL A 45 -25.63 -15.16 15.85
C VAL A 45 -24.29 -14.93 16.55
N LEU A 46 -24.10 -15.41 17.78
CA LEU A 46 -22.84 -15.21 18.51
C LEU A 46 -21.64 -15.88 17.79
N ASP A 47 -21.78 -17.14 17.37
CA ASP A 47 -20.73 -17.87 16.64
C ASP A 47 -20.47 -17.25 15.25
N GLY A 48 -21.53 -16.85 14.55
CA GLY A 48 -21.44 -16.18 13.25
C GLY A 48 -20.72 -14.84 13.33
N MET A 49 -21.07 -14.01 14.32
CA MET A 49 -20.42 -12.71 14.52
C MET A 49 -18.93 -12.87 14.80
N GLN A 50 -18.54 -13.79 15.69
CA GLN A 50 -17.13 -14.06 15.98
C GLN A 50 -16.36 -14.47 14.72
N LYS A 51 -16.92 -15.35 13.89
CA LYS A 51 -16.29 -15.78 12.63
C LYS A 51 -16.13 -14.62 11.64
N ILE A 52 -17.13 -13.76 11.52
CA ILE A 52 -17.07 -12.57 10.67
C ILE A 52 -15.97 -11.62 11.15
N PHE A 53 -15.88 -11.38 12.46
CA PHE A 53 -14.81 -10.55 13.03
C PHE A 53 -13.43 -11.14 12.77
N ILE A 54 -13.24 -12.44 12.99
CA ILE A 54 -11.96 -13.12 12.72
C ILE A 54 -11.59 -12.98 11.25
N SER A 55 -12.55 -13.19 10.34
CA SER A 55 -12.33 -13.02 8.89
C SER A 55 -11.92 -11.59 8.54
N LEU A 56 -12.60 -10.59 9.09
CA LEU A 56 -12.30 -9.17 8.85
C LEU A 56 -10.90 -8.79 9.35
N ILE A 57 -10.55 -9.21 10.57
CA ILE A 57 -9.24 -8.96 11.17
C ILE A 57 -8.15 -9.66 10.36
N ALA A 58 -8.36 -10.91 9.96
CA ALA A 58 -7.40 -11.66 9.16
C ALA A 58 -7.17 -11.01 7.79
N ALA A 59 -8.23 -10.63 7.09
CA ALA A 59 -8.14 -9.95 5.80
C ALA A 59 -7.43 -8.59 5.92
N TYR A 60 -7.80 -7.77 6.92
CA TYR A 60 -7.17 -6.48 7.15
C TYR A 60 -5.67 -6.61 7.48
N THR A 61 -5.33 -7.56 8.37
CA THR A 61 -3.95 -7.84 8.76
C THR A 61 -3.13 -8.29 7.56
N LEU A 62 -3.67 -9.18 6.73
CA LEU A 62 -3.01 -9.65 5.51
C LEU A 62 -2.68 -8.48 4.56
N VAL A 63 -3.67 -7.62 4.29
CA VAL A 63 -3.47 -6.43 3.44
C VAL A 63 -2.44 -5.47 4.04
N TYR A 64 -2.47 -5.27 5.36
CA TYR A 64 -1.52 -4.41 6.05
C TYR A 64 -0.09 -4.97 5.98
N VAL A 65 0.08 -6.28 6.20
CA VAL A 65 1.38 -6.97 6.10
C VAL A 65 1.94 -6.87 4.69
N ILE A 66 1.12 -7.09 3.66
CA ILE A 66 1.54 -6.94 2.26
C ILE A 66 2.00 -5.50 2.00
N ARG A 67 1.22 -4.50 2.41
CA ARG A 67 1.61 -3.08 2.28
C ARG A 67 2.90 -2.74 3.03
N PHE A 68 3.08 -3.28 4.24
CA PHE A 68 4.26 -3.04 5.05
C PHE A 68 5.51 -3.68 4.44
N ILE A 69 5.41 -4.93 3.97
CA ILE A 69 6.47 -5.61 3.24
C ILE A 69 6.81 -4.80 2.00
N LEU A 70 5.82 -4.45 1.16
CA LEU A 70 6.04 -3.61 -0.02
C LEU A 70 6.77 -2.31 0.34
N LYS A 71 6.27 -1.54 1.30
CA LYS A 71 6.91 -0.28 1.71
C LYS A 71 8.36 -0.50 2.18
N ARG A 72 8.61 -1.55 2.97
CA ARG A 72 9.90 -1.80 3.59
C ARG A 72 10.90 -2.47 2.66
N THR A 73 10.49 -3.42 1.83
CA THR A 73 11.38 -4.16 0.93
C THR A 73 11.51 -3.45 -0.42
N TYR A 74 10.41 -2.97 -1.00
CA TYR A 74 10.42 -2.36 -2.34
C TYR A 74 11.13 -1.00 -2.33
N PHE A 75 10.81 -0.12 -1.38
CA PHE A 75 11.37 1.24 -1.36
C PHE A 75 12.66 1.39 -0.55
N SER A 76 12.92 0.54 0.45
CA SER A 76 14.11 0.68 1.31
C SER A 76 15.34 -0.10 0.82
N TYR A 77 15.13 -1.21 0.08
CA TYR A 77 16.26 -2.06 -0.30
C TYR A 77 16.97 -1.57 -1.56
N LYS A 78 17.95 -0.67 -1.38
CA LYS A 78 18.92 -0.28 -2.43
C LYS A 78 20.20 -1.13 -2.44
N GLY A 79 20.32 -2.09 -1.51
CA GLY A 79 21.50 -2.95 -1.37
C GLY A 79 21.72 -3.88 -2.56
N PHE A 80 20.67 -4.22 -3.32
CA PHE A 80 20.80 -5.07 -4.52
C PHE A 80 21.68 -4.43 -5.61
N LEU A 81 21.77 -3.09 -5.65
CA LEU A 81 22.50 -2.39 -6.69
C LEU A 81 24.02 -2.53 -6.54
N PHE A 82 24.49 -2.76 -5.32
CA PHE A 82 25.92 -2.81 -4.97
C PHE A 82 26.42 -4.23 -4.67
N GLU A 83 25.58 -5.26 -4.85
CA GLU A 83 25.90 -6.65 -4.50
C GLU A 83 26.46 -7.42 -5.71
N ASP A 84 27.47 -8.27 -5.47
CA ASP A 84 28.11 -9.07 -6.52
C ASP A 84 27.12 -10.04 -7.19
N LYS A 85 26.95 -9.92 -8.51
CA LYS A 85 26.02 -10.74 -9.32
C LYS A 85 26.21 -12.25 -9.18
N ARG A 86 27.39 -12.70 -8.73
CA ARG A 86 27.77 -14.11 -8.70
C ARG A 86 27.28 -14.85 -7.45
N ASN A 87 27.09 -14.15 -6.33
CA ASN A 87 26.65 -14.73 -5.05
C ASN A 87 25.68 -13.79 -4.31
N PRO A 88 24.41 -13.67 -4.75
CA PRO A 88 23.46 -12.77 -4.11
C PRO A 88 23.08 -13.25 -2.70
N SER A 89 22.95 -12.30 -1.78
CA SER A 89 22.52 -12.55 -0.40
C SER A 89 21.08 -13.07 -0.34
N PHE A 90 20.76 -13.82 0.72
CA PHE A 90 19.41 -14.33 0.96
C PHE A 90 18.34 -13.22 0.96
N LYS A 91 18.71 -12.01 1.41
CA LYS A 91 17.83 -10.84 1.40
C LYS A 91 17.46 -10.43 -0.03
N THR A 92 18.41 -10.42 -0.96
CA THR A 92 18.22 -10.10 -2.38
C THR A 92 17.39 -11.15 -3.10
N LYS A 93 17.59 -12.44 -2.78
CA LYS A 93 16.77 -13.53 -3.32
C LYS A 93 15.30 -13.41 -2.88
N LEU A 94 15.06 -13.18 -1.59
CA LEU A 94 13.71 -13.00 -1.07
C LEU A 94 13.03 -11.76 -1.65
N TRP A 95 13.76 -10.65 -1.75
CA TRP A 95 13.29 -9.43 -2.42
C TRP A 95 12.89 -9.69 -3.87
N ALA A 96 13.72 -10.41 -4.65
CA ALA A 96 13.46 -10.72 -6.04
C ALA A 96 12.23 -11.63 -6.24
N ILE A 97 12.03 -12.62 -5.36
CA ILE A 97 10.84 -13.50 -5.39
C ILE A 97 9.57 -12.68 -5.11
N CYS A 98 9.58 -11.83 -4.08
CA CYS A 98 8.46 -10.94 -3.79
C CYS A 98 8.16 -9.98 -4.94
N HIS A 99 9.19 -9.38 -5.54
CA HIS A 99 9.07 -8.47 -6.68
C HIS A 99 8.49 -9.18 -7.92
N LYS A 100 8.92 -10.42 -8.18
CA LYS A 100 8.43 -11.24 -9.29
C LYS A 100 6.97 -11.65 -9.11
N LEU A 101 6.55 -12.02 -7.89
CA LEU A 101 5.16 -12.33 -7.58
C LEU A 101 4.24 -11.11 -7.74
N LEU A 102 4.71 -9.92 -7.36
CA LEU A 102 3.97 -8.67 -7.55
C LEU A 102 3.90 -8.24 -9.02
N SER A 103 5.01 -8.36 -9.74
CA SER A 103 5.09 -8.01 -11.16
C SER A 103 4.26 -8.96 -12.03
N TYR A 104 4.00 -10.18 -11.57
CA TYR A 104 3.11 -11.12 -12.26
C TYR A 104 1.68 -10.60 -12.36
N THR A 105 1.23 -9.80 -11.40
CA THR A 105 -0.12 -9.21 -11.38
C THR A 105 -0.24 -7.95 -12.25
N SER A 106 0.88 -7.40 -12.73
CA SER A 106 0.84 -6.20 -13.57
C SER A 106 0.77 -6.63 -15.05
N PRO A 107 -0.39 -6.53 -15.72
CA PRO A 107 -0.41 -6.63 -17.17
C PRO A 107 0.46 -5.49 -17.72
N THR A 108 1.49 -5.86 -18.44
CA THR A 108 2.47 -4.96 -19.05
C THR A 108 1.78 -3.89 -19.89
N LEU A 109 1.95 -2.62 -19.50
CA LEU A 109 1.53 -1.43 -20.26
C LEU A 109 2.41 -1.18 -21.51
N CYS A 110 3.26 -2.14 -21.88
CA CYS A 110 4.17 -2.09 -23.02
C CYS A 110 3.47 -2.39 -24.37
N THR A 111 2.16 -2.20 -24.48
CA THR A 111 1.48 -2.29 -25.78
C THR A 111 1.89 -1.16 -26.71
N ASN A 112 2.22 0.00 -26.15
CA ASN A 112 2.57 1.17 -26.94
C ASN A 112 4.05 1.25 -27.31
N ASP A 113 4.95 0.49 -26.67
CA ASP A 113 6.39 0.52 -26.98
C ASP A 113 6.67 0.10 -28.43
N SER A 114 5.86 -0.82 -28.96
CA SER A 114 5.91 -1.26 -30.36
C SER A 114 5.34 -0.25 -31.36
N LEU A 115 4.62 0.77 -30.88
CA LEU A 115 3.99 1.82 -31.67
C LEU A 115 4.78 3.12 -31.67
N LEU A 116 5.84 3.26 -30.86
CA LEU A 116 6.68 4.46 -30.93
C LEU A 116 7.43 4.45 -32.27
N PRO A 117 7.21 5.44 -33.15
CA PRO A 117 8.00 5.56 -34.36
C PRO A 117 9.46 5.78 -33.99
N ASN A 118 10.36 5.14 -34.74
CA ASN A 118 11.80 5.37 -34.58
C ASN A 118 12.06 6.88 -34.66
N LEU A 119 12.65 7.44 -33.59
CA LEU A 119 12.93 8.85 -33.52
C LEU A 119 13.91 9.20 -34.65
N PRO A 120 13.54 10.06 -35.60
CA PRO A 120 14.42 10.40 -36.70
C PRO A 120 15.63 11.14 -36.13
N VAL A 121 16.81 10.52 -36.25
CA VAL A 121 18.04 11.14 -35.81
C VAL A 121 18.37 12.29 -36.77
N PRO A 122 18.58 13.52 -36.28
CA PRO A 122 18.93 14.64 -37.15
C PRO A 122 20.26 14.36 -37.85
N LYS A 123 20.42 14.92 -39.06
CA LYS A 123 21.68 14.82 -39.80
C LYS A 123 22.79 15.49 -39.00
N LEU A 124 24.00 14.93 -39.07
CA LEU A 124 25.16 15.44 -38.33
C LEU A 124 25.42 16.94 -38.60
N SER A 125 25.29 17.37 -39.85
CA SER A 125 25.46 18.78 -40.25
C SER A 125 24.48 19.73 -39.53
N ASP A 126 23.23 19.28 -39.34
CA ASP A 126 22.18 20.06 -38.68
C ASP A 126 22.42 20.13 -37.16
N THR A 127 22.94 19.05 -36.58
CA THR A 127 23.32 19.02 -35.16
C THR A 127 24.52 19.93 -34.89
N ILE A 128 25.53 19.93 -35.76
CA ILE A 128 26.70 20.82 -35.65
C ILE A 128 26.28 22.28 -35.79
N ALA A 129 25.43 22.61 -36.78
CA ALA A 129 24.94 23.97 -36.98
C ALA A 129 24.17 24.48 -35.75
N ARG A 130 23.19 23.70 -35.25
CA ARG A 130 22.41 24.03 -34.05
C ARG A 130 23.27 24.13 -32.78
N TYR A 131 24.31 23.30 -32.67
CA TYR A 131 25.27 23.37 -31.57
C TYR A 131 26.07 24.68 -31.61
N LEU A 132 26.62 25.02 -32.78
CA LEU A 132 27.39 26.26 -32.95
C LEU A 132 26.53 27.50 -32.70
N GLU A 133 25.29 27.52 -33.20
CA GLU A 133 24.31 28.59 -32.94
C GLU A 133 24.01 28.75 -31.44
N SER A 134 23.85 27.63 -30.72
CA SER A 134 23.61 27.65 -29.27
C SER A 134 24.81 28.16 -28.49
N VAL A 135 26.04 27.78 -28.90
CA VAL A 135 27.28 28.20 -28.26
C VAL A 135 27.60 29.67 -28.57
N GLU A 136 27.33 30.14 -29.78
CA GLU A 136 27.53 31.54 -30.19
C GLU A 136 26.65 32.51 -29.38
N GLY A 137 25.40 32.13 -29.10
CA GLY A 137 24.50 32.88 -28.22
C GLY A 137 25.00 33.00 -26.78
N ILE A 138 25.78 32.03 -26.30
CA ILE A 138 26.39 32.06 -24.96
C ILE A 138 27.69 32.85 -24.98
N LEU A 139 28.54 32.63 -25.98
CA LEU A 139 29.83 33.30 -26.08
C LEU A 139 29.69 34.81 -26.25
N SER A 140 28.68 35.25 -27.01
CA SER A 140 28.33 36.67 -27.14
C SER A 140 27.83 37.27 -25.81
N LYS A 141 26.96 36.58 -25.06
CA LYS A 141 26.51 37.03 -23.74
C LYS A 141 27.63 37.11 -22.72
N VAL A 142 28.51 36.10 -22.66
CA VAL A 142 29.66 36.07 -21.75
C VAL A 142 30.64 37.19 -22.10
N ARG A 143 31.01 37.32 -23.38
CA ARG A 143 31.92 38.39 -23.84
C ARG A 143 31.38 39.79 -23.58
N LEU A 144 30.07 40.00 -23.76
CA LEU A 144 29.43 41.28 -23.46
C LEU A 144 29.39 41.56 -21.96
N HIS A 145 29.07 40.55 -21.14
CA HIS A 145 29.07 40.69 -19.68
C HIS A 145 30.47 40.98 -19.12
N ASP A 146 31.50 40.29 -19.61
CA ASP A 146 32.89 40.52 -19.23
C ASP A 146 33.36 41.92 -19.62
N SER A 147 32.98 42.39 -20.82
CA SER A 147 33.30 43.74 -21.25
C SER A 147 32.59 44.77 -20.38
N SER A 148 31.30 44.62 -20.08
CA SER A 148 30.58 45.51 -19.17
C SER A 148 31.16 45.50 -17.75
N TYR A 149 31.50 44.33 -17.20
CA TYR A 149 32.07 44.19 -15.85
C TYR A 149 33.45 44.86 -15.74
N THR A 150 34.32 44.62 -16.72
CA THR A 150 35.65 45.26 -16.80
C THR A 150 35.53 46.77 -16.96
N PHE A 151 34.62 47.27 -17.80
CA PHE A 151 34.36 48.71 -17.90
C PHE A 151 33.82 49.30 -16.59
N THR A 152 32.91 48.61 -15.88
CA THR A 152 32.43 49.11 -14.58
C THR A 152 33.52 49.14 -13.51
N HIS A 153 34.43 48.15 -13.49
CA HIS A 153 35.52 48.10 -12.52
C HIS A 153 36.65 49.10 -12.82
N ILE A 154 36.92 49.38 -14.10
CA ILE A 154 37.94 50.36 -14.53
C ILE A 154 37.42 51.80 -14.32
N GLN A 155 36.10 52.02 -14.47
CA GLN A 155 35.50 53.35 -14.29
C GLN A 155 35.15 53.67 -12.83
N GLN A 156 35.24 52.70 -11.91
CA GLN A 156 35.12 52.98 -10.48
C GLN A 156 36.34 53.80 -10.03
N PRO A 157 36.15 55.04 -9.53
CA PRO A 157 37.26 55.78 -8.94
C PRO A 157 37.80 54.97 -7.77
N ILE A 158 39.12 54.84 -7.71
CA ILE A 158 39.87 54.22 -6.61
C ILE A 158 39.64 55.10 -5.37
N SER A 159 38.51 54.92 -4.68
CA SER A 159 38.14 55.71 -3.49
C SER A 159 38.09 54.90 -2.19
N ASP A 160 38.45 53.61 -2.23
CA ASP A 160 38.30 52.73 -1.07
C ASP A 160 39.65 52.18 -0.57
N THR A 161 40.66 53.06 -0.49
CA THR A 161 41.83 52.85 0.37
C THR A 161 41.96 54.04 1.32
N HIS A 162 41.13 54.07 2.35
CA HIS A 162 41.30 54.95 3.51
C HIS A 162 41.43 54.10 4.78
N TYR A 163 42.57 54.31 5.45
CA TYR A 163 42.82 54.02 6.87
C TYR A 163 41.82 54.73 7.79
#